data_AF-A0A966MU93-F1
#
_entry.id   AF-A0A966MU93-F1
#
_cell.length_a   1.000
_cell.length_b   1.000
_cell.length_c   1.000
_cell.angle_alpha   90.00
_cell.angle_beta   90.00
_cell.angle_gamma   90.00
#
_symmetry.space_group_name_H-M   'P 1'
#
loop_
_entity.id
_entity.type
_entity.pdbx_description
1 polymer ?
#
loop_
_entity_poly.entity_id
_entity_poly.type
_entity_poly.pdbx_seq_one_letter_code
_entity_poly.pdbx_strand_id
1 'polypeptide(L)'
;MGLWNWVFGKHPPRPVDPERSVEAAWLPMWQAQLVLHELWEREIPCVMSEDFTSHLRFGAREPMARIFVMEPRLAEAESVITEVTGHPPKHLGM
;
A
#
# COMPACT_ATOMS: atom_id res chain seq x y z
N MET A 1 8.61 -37.56 -3.69
CA MET A 1 8.22 -36.15 -3.91
C MET A 1 6.70 -36.08 -3.83
N GLY A 2 6.17 -36.22 -2.62
CA GLY A 2 4.78 -36.63 -2.36
C GLY A 2 3.81 -35.49 -2.07
N LEU A 3 2.54 -35.87 -1.91
CA LEU A 3 1.33 -35.06 -1.63
C LEU A 3 1.55 -33.83 -0.73
N TRP A 4 2.44 -33.91 0.25
CA TRP A 4 2.75 -32.82 1.18
C TRP A 4 3.30 -31.56 0.51
N ASN A 5 4.10 -31.67 -0.57
CA ASN A 5 4.55 -30.52 -1.36
C ASN A 5 3.46 -29.97 -2.30
N TRP A 6 2.35 -30.67 -2.49
CA TRP A 6 1.22 -30.17 -3.27
C TRP A 6 0.20 -29.45 -2.37
N VAL A 7 -0.04 -29.97 -1.16
CA VAL A 7 -0.93 -29.36 -0.16
C VAL A 7 -0.28 -28.17 0.54
N PHE A 8 1.02 -28.25 0.85
CA PHE A 8 1.77 -27.23 1.58
C PHE A 8 2.93 -26.64 0.78
N GLY A 9 3.04 -26.98 -0.50
CA GLY A 9 4.02 -26.38 -1.39
C GLY A 9 3.75 -24.89 -1.47
N LYS A 10 4.64 -24.10 -0.89
CA LYS A 10 4.64 -22.65 -1.04
C LYS A 10 4.57 -22.35 -2.53
N HIS A 11 3.45 -21.77 -2.97
CA HIS A 11 3.34 -21.29 -4.34
C HIS A 11 4.56 -20.39 -4.62
N PRO A 12 5.19 -20.51 -5.80
CA PRO A 12 6.26 -19.60 -6.17
C PRO A 12 5.74 -18.16 -6.03
N PRO A 13 6.55 -17.22 -5.50
CA PRO A 13 6.12 -15.85 -5.34
C PRO A 13 5.64 -15.33 -6.70
N ARG A 14 4.47 -14.69 -6.70
CA ARG A 14 3.90 -14.13 -7.93
C ARG A 14 4.91 -13.13 -8.50
N PRO A 15 5.23 -13.20 -9.80
CA PRO A 15 6.08 -12.18 -10.42
C PRO A 15 5.40 -10.81 -10.32
N VAL A 16 6.22 -9.77 -10.25
CA VAL A 16 5.75 -8.37 -10.26
C VAL A 16 5.02 -8.12 -11.57
N ASP A 17 3.78 -7.64 -11.49
CA ASP A 17 2.93 -7.35 -12.64
C ASP A 17 2.94 -5.84 -12.93
N PRO A 18 3.50 -5.38 -14.07
CA PRO A 18 3.61 -3.96 -14.38
C PRO A 18 2.26 -3.27 -14.62
N GLU A 19 1.20 -4.01 -14.93
CA GLU A 19 -0.14 -3.46 -15.20
C GLU A 19 -1.02 -3.42 -13.95
N ARG A 20 -0.55 -4.00 -12.84
CA ARG A 20 -1.32 -4.08 -11.60
C ARG A 20 -1.07 -2.86 -10.72
N SER A 21 -2.16 -2.20 -10.32
CA SER A 21 -2.14 -1.25 -9.21
C SER A 21 -2.29 -2.00 -7.88
N VAL A 22 -1.50 -1.57 -6.90
CA VAL A 22 -1.44 -2.16 -5.55
C VAL A 22 -1.49 -1.05 -4.50
N GLU A 23 -2.02 -1.39 -3.33
CA GLU A 23 -2.09 -0.47 -2.19
C GLU A 23 -0.70 -0.33 -1.56
N ALA A 24 -0.16 0.88 -1.55
CA ALA A 24 1.12 1.21 -0.91
C ALA A 24 0.95 1.58 0.56
N ALA A 25 -0.13 2.27 0.92
CA ALA A 25 -0.41 2.63 2.30
C ALA A 25 -1.88 2.99 2.56
N TRP A 26 -2.27 2.83 3.82
CA TRP A 26 -3.50 3.31 4.42
C TRP A 26 -3.16 4.24 5.59
N LEU A 27 -3.44 5.53 5.40
CA LEU A 27 -2.96 6.62 6.27
C LEU A 27 -4.10 7.57 6.63
N PRO A 28 -3.99 8.31 7.74
CA PRO A 28 -4.81 9.48 7.99
C PRO A 28 -4.79 10.43 6.79
N MET A 29 -5.93 11.03 6.45
CA MET A 29 -6.09 11.87 5.27
C MET A 29 -5.04 13.00 5.21
N TRP A 30 -4.78 13.65 6.35
CA TRP A 30 -3.80 14.74 6.44
C TRP A 30 -2.38 14.26 6.09
N GLN A 31 -2.03 13.04 6.52
CA GLN A 31 -0.71 12.45 6.29
C GLN A 31 -0.57 11.96 4.86
N ALA A 32 -1.66 11.43 4.28
CA ALA A 32 -1.70 11.01 2.89
C ALA A 32 -1.39 12.16 1.93
N GLN A 33 -1.83 13.39 2.21
CA GLN A 33 -1.50 14.57 1.40
C GLN A 33 0.00 14.91 1.42
N LEU A 34 0.66 14.79 2.57
CA LEU A 34 2.10 15.01 2.69
C LEU A 34 2.89 13.95 1.90
N VAL A 35 2.51 12.69 2.06
CA VAL A 35 3.12 11.57 1.34
C VAL A 35 2.90 11.69 -0.17
N LEU A 36 1.70 12.07 -0.60
CA LEU A 36 1.37 12.22 -2.02
C LEU A 36 2.29 13.23 -2.70
N HIS A 37 2.54 14.37 -2.04
CA HIS A 37 3.47 15.38 -2.53
C HIS A 37 4.88 14.81 -2.69
N GLU A 38 5.41 14.14 -1.66
CA GLU A 38 6.77 13.56 -1.70
C GLU A 38 6.94 12.46 -2.74
N LEU A 39 5.92 11.63 -2.96
CA LEU A 39 5.95 10.62 -4.03
C LEU A 39 6.00 11.29 -5.41
N TRP A 40 5.27 12.38 -5.63
CA TRP A 40 5.31 13.12 -6.89
C TRP A 40 6.64 13.84 -7.12
N GLU A 41 7.22 14.46 -6.10
CA GLU A 41 8.56 15.10 -6.19
C GLU A 41 9.66 14.08 -6.54
N ARG A 42 9.47 12.81 -6.17
CA ARG A 42 10.36 11.70 -6.50
C ARG A 42 9.98 10.95 -7.77
N GLU A 43 9.07 11.50 -8.58
CA GLU A 43 8.59 10.92 -9.84
C GLU A 43 7.98 9.51 -9.70
N ILE A 44 7.36 9.22 -8.56
CA ILE A 44 6.65 7.96 -8.30
C ILE A 44 5.15 8.17 -8.61
N PRO A 45 4.62 7.62 -9.70
CA PRO A 45 3.21 7.78 -10.04
C PRO A 45 2.33 7.10 -9.00
N CYS A 46 1.43 7.87 -8.41
CA CYS A 46 0.54 7.40 -7.36
C CYS A 46 -0.84 8.05 -7.47
N VAL A 47 -1.86 7.36 -6.95
CA VAL A 47 -3.24 7.82 -6.88
C VAL A 47 -3.75 7.66 -5.45
N MET A 48 -4.49 8.64 -4.96
CA MET A 48 -5.14 8.59 -3.65
C MET A 48 -6.63 8.26 -3.80
N SER A 49 -7.13 7.39 -2.92
CA SER A 49 -8.56 7.14 -2.74
C SER A 49 -8.96 7.49 -1.31
N GLU A 50 -9.94 8.37 -1.18
CA GLU A 50 -10.49 8.76 0.12
C GLU A 50 -11.39 7.64 0.68
N ASP A 51 -11.22 7.29 1.95
CA ASP A 51 -11.96 6.23 2.61
C ASP A 51 -12.86 6.79 3.73
N PHE A 52 -13.90 7.52 3.33
CA PHE A 52 -14.90 8.09 4.24
C PHE A 52 -15.76 7.03 4.97
N THR A 53 -15.84 5.81 4.43
CA THR A 53 -16.66 4.74 5.00
C THR A 53 -15.98 4.03 6.18
N SER A 54 -14.68 4.23 6.38
CA SER A 54 -13.92 3.62 7.47
C SER A 54 -14.41 4.03 8.86
N HIS A 55 -15.05 5.19 9.01
CA HIS A 55 -15.72 5.60 10.25
C HIS A 55 -16.88 4.66 10.63
N LEU A 56 -17.65 4.18 9.64
CA LEU A 56 -18.74 3.23 9.87
C LEU A 56 -18.22 1.82 10.18
N ARG A 57 -17.00 1.50 9.78
CA ARG A 57 -16.33 0.21 10.05
C ARG A 57 -15.62 0.16 11.41
N PHE A 58 -15.67 1.23 12.20
CA PHE A 58 -14.95 1.38 13.48
C PHE A 58 -13.43 1.14 13.42
N GLY A 59 -12.86 1.01 12.21
CA GLY A 59 -11.42 0.77 12.00
C GLY A 59 -10.59 2.04 12.05
N ALA A 60 -11.23 3.21 11.91
CA ALA A 60 -10.56 4.51 11.85
C ALA A 60 -11.16 5.52 12.84
N ARG A 61 -10.30 6.24 13.55
CA ARG A 61 -10.69 7.32 14.47
C ARG A 61 -10.81 8.68 13.75
N GLU A 62 -10.27 8.78 12.54
CA GLU A 62 -10.17 9.98 11.73
C GLU A 62 -10.39 9.63 10.24
N PRO A 63 -10.63 10.62 9.35
CA PRO A 63 -10.76 10.36 7.92
C PRO A 63 -9.48 9.72 7.38
N MET A 64 -9.61 8.63 6.64
CA MET A 64 -8.48 7.87 6.10
C MET A 64 -8.41 8.00 4.59
N ALA A 65 -7.24 7.72 4.04
CA ALA A 65 -6.99 7.60 2.62
C ALA A 65 -6.09 6.41 2.31
N ARG A 66 -6.27 5.85 1.12
CA ARG A 66 -5.40 4.80 0.56
C ARG A 66 -4.59 5.38 -0.59
N ILE A 67 -3.31 5.01 -0.63
CA ILE A 67 -2.40 5.36 -1.72
C ILE A 67 -2.17 4.12 -2.55
N PHE A 68 -2.33 4.25 -3.86
CA PHE A 68 -2.10 3.20 -4.83
C PHE A 68 -0.95 3.57 -5.76
N VAL A 69 -0.11 2.59 -6.05
CA VAL A 69 1.01 2.69 -7.00
C VAL A 69 0.99 1.49 -7.93
N MET A 70 1.72 1.57 -9.03
CA MET A 70 1.98 0.39 -9.86
C MET A 70 2.89 -0.58 -9.11
N GLU A 71 2.64 -1.89 -9.21
CA GLU A 71 3.36 -2.92 -8.46
C GLU A 71 4.91 -2.82 -8.54
N PRO A 72 5.52 -2.50 -9.69
CA PRO A 72 6.98 -2.32 -9.76
C PRO A 72 7.53 -1.19 -8.87
N ARG A 73 6.69 -0.23 -8.50
CA ARG A 73 7.06 0.93 -7.68
C ARG A 73 6.73 0.76 -6.21
N LEU A 74 6.14 -0.37 -5.81
CA LEU A 74 5.68 -0.59 -4.44
C LEU A 74 6.81 -0.44 -3.42
N ALA A 75 7.92 -1.14 -3.60
CA ALA A 75 9.04 -1.11 -2.65
C ALA A 75 9.66 0.29 -2.52
N GLU A 76 9.73 1.02 -3.63
CA GLU A 76 10.23 2.41 -3.65
C GLU A 76 9.28 3.33 -2.90
N ALA A 77 7.97 3.23 -3.16
CA ALA A 77 6.94 3.99 -2.47
C ALA A 77 6.92 3.71 -0.96
N GLU A 78 7.00 2.44 -0.55
CA GLU A 78 7.03 2.05 0.87
C GLU A 78 8.25 2.65 1.60
N SER A 79 9.40 2.73 0.94
CA SER A 79 10.60 3.36 1.48
C SER A 79 10.39 4.87 1.70
N VAL A 80 9.84 5.58 0.70
CA VAL A 80 9.54 7.01 0.82
C VAL A 80 8.51 7.26 1.91
N ILE A 81 7.46 6.44 1.97
CA ILE A 81 6.43 6.54 3.01
C ILE A 81 7.04 6.34 4.39
N THR A 82 7.93 5.36 4.55
CA THR A 82 8.62 5.12 5.83
C THR A 82 9.50 6.31 6.23
N GLU A 83 10.18 6.93 5.27
CA GLU A 83 11.01 8.12 5.50
C GLU A 83 10.17 9.32 5.96
N VAL A 84 9.03 9.57 5.30
CA VAL A 84 8.14 10.72 5.59
C VAL A 84 7.37 10.52 6.90
N THR A 85 6.91 9.30 7.15
CA THR A 85 6.00 9.02 8.28
C THR A 85 6.72 8.50 9.53
N GLY A 86 7.99 8.09 9.40
CA GLY A 86 8.78 7.47 10.46
C GLY A 86 8.39 6.02 10.79
N HIS A 87 7.41 5.45 10.09
CA HIS A 87 6.88 4.12 10.36
C HIS A 87 6.60 3.35 9.06
N PRO A 88 6.72 2.00 9.08
CA PRO A 88 6.32 1.21 7.91
C PRO A 88 4.82 1.41 7.61
N PRO A 89 4.43 1.46 6.33
CA PRO A 89 3.04 1.67 5.95
C PRO A 89 2.14 0.53 6.42
N LYS A 90 0.89 0.88 6.73
CA LYS A 90 -0.19 -0.09 6.99
C LYS A 90 -1.02 -0.29 5.74
N HIS A 91 -1.73 -1.41 5.64
CA HIS A 91 -2.66 -1.69 4.56
C HIS A 91 -4.03 -2.03 5.15
N LEU A 92 -5.13 -1.60 4.51
CA LEU A 92 -6.50 -1.84 4.98
C LEU A 92 -6.92 -3.32 4.82
N GLY A 93 -6.26 -4.06 3.92
CA GLY A 93 -6.57 -5.45 3.55
C GLY A 93 -5.67 -6.52 4.16
N MET A 94 -4.84 -6.19 5.15
CA MET A 94 -4.00 -7.11 5.93
C MET A 94 -4.16 -6.85 7.42
#